data_AF-A0A9E2L910-F1
#
_entry.id   AF-A0A9E2L910-F1
#
_cell.length_a   1.000
_cell.length_b   1.000
_cell.length_c   1.000
_cell.angle_alpha   90.00
_cell.angle_beta   90.00
_cell.angle_gamma   90.00
#
_symmetry.space_group_name_H-M   'P 1'
#
loop_
_entity.id
_entity.type
_entity.pdbx_description
1 polymer ?
#
loop_
_entity_poly.entity_id
_entity_poly.type
_entity_poly.pdbx_seq_one_letter_code
_entity_poly.pdbx_strand_id
1 'polypeptide(L)' 'MVAKINRGVSLYGAVIYNQRKVDEATARIIAGNRMITDLTGNPHNVMQQTLWAFDSYLAANRNTEKPVLHISLNPSVDD' A
#
# COMPACT_ATOMS: atom_id res chain seq x y z
N MET A 1 14.21 -2.78 -16.64
CA MET A 1 13.15 -2.59 -15.62
C MET A 1 12.23 -3.79 -15.69
N VAL A 2 11.90 -4.43 -14.57
CA VAL A 2 11.01 -5.60 -14.53
C VAL A 2 9.87 -5.27 -13.59
N ALA A 3 8.63 -5.37 -14.08
CA ALA A 3 7.44 -5.14 -13.29
C ALA A 3 6.89 -6.46 -12.74
N LYS A 4 6.49 -6.47 -11.46
CA LYS A 4 5.74 -7.56 -10.84
C LYS A 4 4.31 -7.11 -10.61
N ILE A 5 3.36 -7.84 -11.19
CA ILE A 5 1.92 -7.54 -11.12
C ILE A 5 1.25 -8.69 -10.37
N ASN A 6 0.72 -8.40 -9.19
CA ASN A 6 0.04 -9.39 -8.37
C ASN A 6 -1.44 -9.01 -8.16
N ARG A 7 -2.33 -9.98 -8.39
CA ARG A 7 -3.77 -9.87 -8.07
C ARG A 7 -4.09 -10.69 -6.83
N GLY A 8 -4.89 -10.12 -5.93
CA GLY A 8 -5.34 -10.80 -4.71
C GLY A 8 -4.27 -10.88 -3.63
N VAL A 9 -3.24 -10.03 -3.68
CA VAL A 9 -2.32 -9.88 -2.55
C VAL A 9 -3.04 -9.26 -1.36
N SER A 10 -2.56 -9.58 -0.16
CA SER A 10 -3.01 -8.89 1.04
C SER A 10 -2.74 -7.39 0.91
N LEU A 11 -3.78 -6.56 1.10
CA LEU A 11 -3.62 -5.11 1.18
C LEU A 11 -2.58 -4.74 2.25
N TYR A 12 -2.69 -5.37 3.42
CA TYR A 12 -1.73 -5.17 4.52
C TYR A 12 -0.31 -5.52 4.09
N GLY A 13 -0.13 -6.65 3.40
CA GLY A 13 1.18 -7.07 2.90
C GLY A 13 1.78 -6.07 1.92
N ALA A 14 0.98 -5.56 0.97
CA ALA A 14 1.43 -4.56 0.00
C ALA A 14 1.79 -3.22 0.67
N VAL A 15 1.03 -2.79 1.69
CA VAL A 15 1.33 -1.55 2.42
C VAL A 15 2.59 -1.70 3.26
N ILE A 16 2.72 -2.74 4.08
CA ILE A 16 3.93 -3.00 4.89
C ILE A 16 5.17 -3.12 4.03
N TYR A 17 5.07 -3.82 2.90
CA TYR A 17 6.16 -3.94 1.94
C TYR A 17 6.70 -2.57 1.51
N ASN A 18 5.81 -1.65 1.13
CA ASN A 18 6.21 -0.32 0.70
C ASN A 18 6.67 0.56 1.88
N GLN A 19 6.03 0.44 3.06
CA GLN A 19 6.43 1.17 4.26
C GLN A 19 7.86 0.82 4.67
N ARG A 20 8.23 -0.47 4.65
CA ARG A 20 9.60 -0.91 4.94
C ARG A 20 10.64 -0.25 4.04
N LYS A 21 10.36 -0.10 2.74
CA LYS A 21 11.27 0.59 1.82
C LYS A 21 11.44 2.08 2.16
N VAL A 22 10.36 2.72 2.63
CA VAL A 22 10.42 4.11 3.10
C VAL A 22 11.23 4.21 4.39
N ASP A 23 11.01 3.29 5.34
CA ASP A 23 11.73 3.24 6.61
C ASP A 23 13.23 2.97 6.41
N GLU A 24 13.58 2.10 5.45
CA GLU A 24 14.96 1.80 5.03
C GLU A 24 15.57 2.89 4.13
N ALA A 25 14.85 3.99 3.88
CA ALA A 25 15.25 5.09 3.00
C ALA A 25 15.60 4.67 1.54
N THR A 26 15.14 3.50 1.10
CA THR A 26 15.30 3.00 -0.27
C THR A 26 14.16 3.44 -1.20
N ALA A 27 13.08 3.99 -0.64
CA ALA A 27 11.97 4.59 -1.36
C ALA A 27 11.45 5.84 -0.65
N ARG A 28 10.62 6.62 -1.36
CA ARG A 28 9.85 7.73 -0.79
C ARG A 28 8.45 7.76 -1.39
N ILE A 29 7.48 8.22 -0.60
CA ILE A 29 6.11 8.46 -1.09
C ILE A 29 6.14 9.72 -1.96
N ILE A 30 5.69 9.60 -3.21
CA ILE A 30 5.65 10.70 -4.19
C ILE A 30 4.24 11.25 -4.42
N ALA A 31 3.21 10.44 -4.19
CA ALA A 31 1.81 10.82 -4.33
C ALA A 31 0.92 9.81 -3.59
N GLY A 32 -0.27 10.26 -3.19
CA GLY A 32 -1.35 9.43 -2.70
C GLY A 32 -2.68 9.91 -3.28
N ASN A 33 -3.60 9.00 -3.59
CA ASN A 33 -4.92 9.33 -4.11
C ASN A 33 -5.97 9.00 -3.05
N ARG A 34 -6.70 10.04 -2.60
CA ARG A 34 -7.75 9.91 -1.56
C ARG A 34 -7.27 9.16 -0.32
N MET A 35 -5.99 9.35 0.03
CA MET A 35 -5.40 8.79 1.23
C MET A 35 -5.77 9.64 2.44
N ILE A 36 -6.01 8.99 3.57
CA ILE A 36 -6.06 9.68 4.86
C ILE A 36 -4.62 10.10 5.17
N THR A 37 -4.38 11.41 5.26
CA THR A 37 -3.08 11.97 5.66
C THR A 37 -3.21 12.64 7.01
N ASP A 38 -2.41 12.20 7.98
CA ASP A 38 -2.26 12.91 9.25
C ASP A 38 -1.63 14.29 9.02
N LEU A 39 -2.36 15.35 9.33
CA LEU A 39 -1.82 16.72 9.34
C LEU A 39 -0.84 16.95 10.51
N THR A 40 -0.89 16.10 11.54
CA THR A 40 -0.05 16.20 12.75
C THR A 40 1.28 15.44 12.63
N GLY A 41 1.46 14.66 11.56
CA GLY A 41 2.72 13.99 11.25
C GLY A 41 3.12 12.88 12.23
N ASN A 42 2.18 12.26 12.95
CA ASN A 42 2.52 11.18 13.88
C ASN A 42 2.82 9.89 13.09
N PRO A 43 4.09 9.42 13.05
CA PRO A 43 4.48 8.25 12.26
C PRO A 43 3.77 6.96 12.71
N HIS A 44 3.38 6.89 13.98
CA HIS A 44 2.78 5.69 14.56
C HIS A 44 1.38 5.38 14.01
N ASN A 45 0.67 6.37 13.47
CA ASN A 45 -0.69 6.20 12.95
C ASN A 45 -0.75 6.04 11.43
N VAL A 46 0.36 6.22 10.72
CA VAL A 46 0.41 6.25 9.23
C VAL A 46 -0.09 4.93 8.65
N MET A 47 0.33 3.80 9.21
CA MET A 47 -0.10 2.47 8.76
C MET A 47 -1.61 2.26 8.89
N GLN A 48 -2.17 2.57 10.06
CA GLN A 48 -3.60 2.39 10.33
C GLN A 48 -4.45 3.29 9.44
N GLN A 49 -4.07 4.56 9.30
CA GLN A 49 -4.73 5.52 8.42
C GLN A 49 -4.66 5.09 6.94
N THR A 50 -3.51 4.59 6.51
CA THR A 50 -3.31 4.07 5.15
C THR A 50 -4.28 2.92 4.88
N LEU A 51 -4.40 1.95 5.80
CA LEU A 51 -5.33 0.84 5.66
C LEU A 51 -6.80 1.29 5.65
N TRP A 52 -7.17 2.21 6.55
CA TRP A 52 -8.51 2.77 6.60
C TRP A 52 -8.91 3.54 5.34
N ALA A 53 -7.97 4.17 4.65
CA ALA A 53 -8.24 4.84 3.38
C ALA A 53 -8.78 3.88 2.29
N PHE A 54 -8.51 2.58 2.41
CA PHE A 54 -9.02 1.56 1.49
C PHE A 54 -10.36 0.95 1.91
N ASP A 55 -10.83 1.18 3.13
CA ASP A 55 -11.99 0.48 3.71
C ASP A 55 -13.26 0.65 2.86
N SER A 56 -13.56 1.88 2.44
CA SER A 56 -14.70 2.17 1.56
C SER A 56 -14.61 1.45 0.21
N TYR A 57 -13.40 1.30 -0.33
CA TYR A 57 -13.18 0.59 -1.60
C TYR A 57 -13.34 -0.92 -1.43
N LEU A 58 -12.84 -1.48 -0.33
CA LEU A 58 -13.03 -2.91 -0.03
C LEU A 58 -14.50 -3.22 0.20
N ALA A 59 -15.21 -2.39 0.96
CA ALA A 59 -16.65 -2.55 1.21
C ALA A 59 -17.47 -2.51 -0.10
N ALA A 60 -17.15 -1.57 -1.00
CA ALA A 60 -17.80 -1.47 -2.30
C ALA A 60 -17.53 -2.70 -3.19
N ASN A 61 -16.40 -3.38 -3.00
CA ASN A 61 -15.97 -4.55 -3.79
C ASN A 61 -16.08 -5.87 -3.01
N ARG A 62 -16.97 -5.96 -2.00
CA ARG A 62 -17.14 -7.15 -1.14
C ARG A 62 -17.42 -8.47 -1.87
N ASN A 63 -17.95 -8.41 -3.09
CA ASN A 63 -18.26 -9.58 -3.92
C ASN A 63 -17.11 -9.95 -4.88
N THR A 64 -16.01 -9.21 -4.86
CA THR A 64 -14.82 -9.49 -5.68
C THR A 64 -13.86 -10.37 -4.89
N GLU A 65 -13.53 -11.55 -5.43
CA GLU A 65 -12.63 -12.51 -4.77
C GLU A 65 -11.23 -11.94 -4.50
N LYS A 66 -10.72 -11.13 -5.44
CA LYS A 66 -9.36 -10.55 -5.40
C LYS A 66 -9.43 -9.04 -5.61
N PRO A 67 -9.88 -8.26 -4.61
CA PRO A 67 -10.16 -6.83 -4.78
C PRO A 67 -8.89 -5.96 -4.85
N VAL A 68 -7.72 -6.53 -4.54
CA VAL A 68 -6.44 -5.81 -4.50
C VAL A 68 -5.59 -6.12 -5.73
N LEU A 69 -5.08 -5.06 -6.37
CA LEU A 69 -4.08 -5.11 -7.43
C LEU A 69 -2.83 -4.36 -6.97
N HIS A 70 -1.69 -5.07 -6.88
CA HIS A 70 -0.41 -4.47 -6.52
C HIS A 70 0.56 -4.57 -7.70
N ILE A 71 1.12 -3.43 -8.10
CA ILE A 71 2.06 -3.30 -9.21
C ILE A 71 3.36 -2.71 -8.65
N SER A 72 4.45 -3.47 -8.75
CA SER A 72 5.79 -3.02 -8.39
C SER A 72 6.65 -2.93 -9.65
N LEU A 73 7.18 -1.75 -9.96
CA LEU A 73 8.00 -1.51 -11.16
C LEU A 73 9.49 -1.83 -10.97
N ASN A 74 9.89 -2.10 -9.72
CA ASN A 74 11.22 -2.58 -9.35
C ASN A 74 11.09 -3.36 -8.03
N PRO A 75 10.62 -4.62 -8.08
CA PRO A 75 10.49 -5.44 -6.87
C PRO A 75 11.87 -5.69 -6.23
N SER A 76 11.90 -5.98 -4.93
CA SER A 76 13.15 -6.43 -4.29
C SER A 76 13.53 -7.79 -4.86
N VAL A 77 14.81 -8.17 -4.75
CA VAL A 77 15.31 -9.46 -5.26
C VAL A 77 14.66 -10.64 -4.51
N ASP A 78 14.29 -10.41 -3.25
CA ASP A 78 13.66 -11.40 -2.36
C ASP A 78 12.14 -11.52 -2.56
N ASP A 79 11.56 -10.80 -3.54
CA ASP A 79 10.14 -10.48 -3.58
C ASP A 79 9.34 -11.20 -4.67
#